data_AF-A0A536UR98-F1
#
_entry.id   AF-A0A536UR98-F1
#
_cell.length_a   1.000
_cell.length_b   1.000
_cell.length_c   1.000
_cell.angle_alpha   90.00
_cell.angle_beta   90.00
_cell.angle_gamma   90.00
#
_symmetry.space_group_name_H-M   'P 1'
#
loop_
_entity.id
_entity.type
_entity.pdbx_description
1 polymer ?
#
loop_
_entity_poly.entity_id
_entity_poly.type
_entity_poly.pdbx_seq_one_letter_code
_entity_poly.pdbx_strand_id
1 'polypeptide(L)'
;MRNFASIAAGFVGALLLAGTFPAGAQKVLNVGMAAADLGSLDPHRTATTPDKAIIGWMFNGLVRFKPGTMNPETIESDLAQSWDTSQDQLTWTFHLRKGVQCNNGYGELTSDDVVFSLKRASDPKISSFSSDYADVASIDATDAATVQIKFKRRPPSVLGILTNYQGGNIVCRKAVEKLGDDFRTQAVGTGPFAIEQYTPNQSVTLVANKSYFRGAPKIDRIVYRYIPSDATRDLAYTSGEIDLIYGRQDQT
;
A
#
# COMPACT_ATOMS: atom_id res chain seq x y z
N MET A 1 19.53 59.76 -61.51
CA MET A 1 18.88 60.48 -60.39
C MET A 1 17.82 59.57 -59.77
N ARG A 2 17.85 59.48 -58.43
CA ARG A 2 16.79 58.97 -57.52
C ARG A 2 16.64 57.45 -57.32
N ASN A 3 17.15 57.05 -56.14
CA ASN A 3 16.87 55.88 -55.29
C ASN A 3 15.42 55.37 -55.29
N PHE A 4 15.24 54.06 -55.03
CA PHE A 4 14.40 53.41 -53.99
C PHE A 4 14.77 51.90 -54.03
N ALA A 5 15.38 51.26 -53.03
CA ALA A 5 15.01 50.97 -51.63
C ALA A 5 14.85 49.43 -51.46
N SER A 6 15.74 48.87 -50.64
CA SER A 6 15.83 47.45 -50.25
C SER A 6 14.67 47.00 -49.37
N ILE A 7 14.25 45.74 -49.48
CA ILE A 7 13.64 44.98 -48.39
C ILE A 7 14.35 43.62 -48.32
N ALA A 8 15.27 43.48 -47.38
CA ALA A 8 15.82 42.20 -46.95
C ALA A 8 15.07 41.78 -45.69
N ALA A 9 14.32 40.68 -45.76
CA ALA A 9 13.63 40.11 -44.61
C ALA A 9 14.65 39.42 -43.69
N GLY A 10 14.91 40.02 -42.52
CA GLY A 10 15.71 39.41 -41.47
C GLY A 10 14.91 38.38 -40.69
N PHE A 11 15.31 37.10 -40.77
CA PHE A 11 14.88 36.06 -39.84
C PHE A 11 15.69 36.20 -38.55
N VAL A 12 15.09 36.77 -37.49
CA VAL A 12 15.65 36.69 -36.14
C VAL A 12 15.22 35.35 -35.54
N GLY A 13 16.12 34.37 -35.57
CA GLY A 13 15.95 33.12 -34.83
C GLY A 13 16.08 33.38 -33.33
N ALA A 14 14.97 33.33 -32.61
CA ALA A 14 14.98 33.31 -31.15
C ALA A 14 15.48 31.93 -30.69
N LEU A 15 16.73 31.86 -30.22
CA LEU A 15 17.21 30.73 -29.43
C LEU A 15 16.44 30.72 -28.10
N LEU A 16 15.44 29.85 -28.00
CA LEU A 16 14.85 29.46 -26.72
C LEU A 16 15.89 28.60 -25.99
N LEU A 17 16.61 29.21 -25.05
CA LEU A 17 17.34 28.51 -24.00
C LEU A 17 16.31 27.79 -23.13
N ALA A 18 15.97 26.56 -23.50
CA ALA A 18 15.25 25.64 -22.62
C ALA A 18 16.16 25.36 -21.41
N GLY A 19 15.83 25.98 -20.28
CA GLY A 19 16.49 25.69 -19.02
C GLY A 19 16.28 24.22 -18.67
N THR A 20 17.32 23.41 -18.79
CA THR A 20 17.38 22.10 -18.18
C THR A 20 17.44 22.30 -16.67
N PHE A 21 16.29 22.28 -16.01
CA PHE A 21 16.26 22.10 -14.57
C PHE A 21 16.84 20.71 -14.29
N PRO A 22 17.86 20.58 -13.41
CA PRO A 22 18.34 19.27 -13.03
C PRO A 22 17.17 18.52 -12.41
N ALA A 23 16.78 17.40 -13.02
CA ALA A 23 15.89 16.44 -12.40
C ALA A 23 16.55 16.06 -11.07
N GLY A 24 15.95 16.47 -9.95
CA GLY A 24 16.49 16.14 -8.63
C GLY A 24 16.70 14.64 -8.52
N ALA A 25 17.87 14.22 -8.02
CA ALA A 25 18.19 12.81 -7.87
C ALA A 25 17.06 12.09 -7.12
N GLN A 26 16.59 10.97 -7.68
CA GLN A 26 15.48 10.20 -7.11
C GLN A 26 15.85 9.73 -5.71
N LYS A 27 14.95 9.94 -4.73
CA LYS A 27 15.16 9.47 -3.36
C LYS A 27 14.75 8.00 -3.26
N VAL A 28 15.74 7.12 -3.27
CA VAL A 28 15.55 5.68 -3.17
C VAL A 28 15.91 5.21 -1.76
N LEU A 29 15.05 4.38 -1.17
CA LEU A 29 15.35 3.64 0.06
C LEU A 29 15.68 2.18 -0.30
N ASN A 30 16.90 1.75 -0.03
CA ASN A 30 17.36 0.39 -0.26
C ASN A 30 17.27 -0.43 1.04
N VAL A 31 16.51 -1.52 1.02
CA VAL A 31 16.24 -2.35 2.19
C VAL A 31 16.81 -3.74 1.97
N GLY A 32 17.65 -4.24 2.88
CA GLY A 32 18.11 -5.63 2.89
C GLY A 32 17.32 -6.48 3.87
N MET A 33 16.68 -7.55 3.37
CA MET A 33 15.84 -8.44 4.18
C MET A 33 16.41 -9.85 4.27
N ALA A 34 16.27 -10.47 5.44
CA ALA A 34 16.66 -11.85 5.72
C ALA A 34 15.67 -12.88 5.12
N ALA A 35 15.56 -12.89 3.79
CA ALA A 35 14.72 -13.82 3.04
C ALA A 35 15.36 -14.16 1.69
N ALA A 36 15.03 -15.32 1.14
CA ALA A 36 15.55 -15.79 -0.15
C ALA A 36 14.69 -15.36 -1.34
N ASP A 37 13.41 -15.08 -1.10
CA ASP A 37 12.48 -14.62 -2.11
C ASP A 37 11.22 -14.01 -1.49
N LEU A 38 10.35 -13.46 -2.35
CA LEU A 38 8.98 -13.12 -2.02
C LEU A 38 8.15 -14.39 -1.77
N GLY A 39 7.48 -14.47 -0.62
CA GLY A 39 6.46 -15.50 -0.40
C GLY A 39 5.16 -15.14 -1.11
N SER A 40 4.54 -14.05 -0.68
CA SER A 40 3.33 -13.50 -1.29
C SER A 40 3.07 -12.07 -0.83
N LEU A 41 2.56 -11.22 -1.73
CA LEU A 41 2.06 -9.87 -1.44
C LEU A 41 0.56 -9.82 -1.17
N ASP A 42 -0.13 -10.96 -1.24
CA ASP A 42 -1.54 -11.07 -0.90
C ASP A 42 -1.74 -11.01 0.63
N PRO A 43 -2.32 -9.93 1.18
CA PRO A 43 -2.38 -9.72 2.62
C PRO A 43 -3.30 -10.70 3.35
N HIS A 44 -4.19 -11.41 2.64
CA HIS A 44 -5.07 -12.39 3.27
C HIS A 44 -4.44 -13.78 3.35
N ARG A 45 -3.36 -14.03 2.60
CA ARG A 45 -2.61 -15.32 2.59
C ARG A 45 -1.26 -15.24 3.29
N THR A 46 -0.65 -14.06 3.32
CA THR A 46 0.73 -13.90 3.75
C THR A 46 0.89 -13.91 5.26
N ALA A 47 1.64 -14.88 5.79
CA ALA A 47 1.94 -15.00 7.22
C ALA A 47 3.40 -14.65 7.59
N THR A 48 4.32 -14.58 6.62
CA THR A 48 5.77 -14.42 6.85
C THR A 48 6.13 -12.98 7.22
N THR A 49 7.07 -12.80 8.15
CA THR A 49 7.54 -11.47 8.58
C THR A 49 8.13 -10.63 7.43
N PRO A 50 8.98 -11.18 6.53
CA PRO A 50 9.56 -10.42 5.42
C PRO A 50 8.51 -9.78 4.50
N ASP A 51 7.41 -10.47 4.23
CA ASP A 51 6.42 -9.96 3.28
C ASP A 51 5.48 -8.93 3.93
N LYS A 52 5.25 -9.02 5.25
CA LYS A 52 4.41 -8.08 6.01
C LYS A 52 4.93 -6.64 5.97
N ALA A 53 6.25 -6.45 5.91
CA ALA A 53 6.83 -5.10 5.78
C ALA A 53 6.39 -4.43 4.47
N ILE A 54 6.43 -5.17 3.37
CA ILE A 54 6.00 -4.70 2.05
C ILE A 54 4.49 -4.41 2.05
N ILE A 55 3.68 -5.32 2.61
CA ILE A 55 2.23 -5.15 2.75
C ILE A 55 1.88 -3.86 3.52
N GLY A 56 2.60 -3.58 4.62
CA GLY A 56 2.38 -2.37 5.42
C GLY A 56 2.65 -1.06 4.67
N TRP A 57 3.41 -1.09 3.57
CA TRP A 57 3.62 0.06 2.68
C TRP A 57 2.64 0.13 1.51
N MET A 58 1.98 -0.98 1.18
CA MET A 58 1.12 -1.10 0.00
C MET A 58 -0.39 -1.00 0.30
N PHE A 59 -0.80 -1.32 1.51
CA PHE A 59 -2.20 -1.48 1.87
C PHE A 59 -2.63 -0.59 3.03
N ASN A 60 -3.95 -0.38 3.11
CA ASN A 60 -4.63 0.32 4.18
C ASN A 60 -5.77 -0.57 4.72
N GLY A 61 -6.16 -0.34 5.97
CA GLY A 61 -7.35 -0.92 6.58
C GLY A 61 -8.53 0.06 6.59
N LEU A 62 -9.67 -0.34 7.16
CA LEU A 62 -10.70 0.65 7.51
C LEU A 62 -10.18 1.61 8.56
N VAL A 63 -9.45 1.07 9.52
CA VAL A 63 -8.68 1.80 10.54
C VAL A 63 -7.22 1.38 10.46
N ARG A 64 -6.34 2.03 11.22
CA ARG A 64 -4.92 1.67 11.28
C ARG A 64 -4.36 1.79 12.67
N PHE A 65 -3.30 1.03 12.93
CA PHE A 65 -2.41 1.38 14.03
C PHE A 65 -1.72 2.71 13.73
N LYS A 66 -1.62 3.58 14.73
CA LYS A 66 -0.82 4.80 14.61
C LYS A 66 0.63 4.42 14.25
N PRO A 67 1.25 5.06 13.25
CA PRO A 67 2.63 4.74 12.88
C PRO A 67 3.58 4.80 14.09
N GLY A 68 4.39 3.76 14.28
CA GLY A 68 5.32 3.63 15.39
C GLY A 68 4.77 2.92 16.64
N THR A 69 3.54 2.44 16.61
CA THR A 69 2.94 1.68 17.72
C THR A 69 2.08 0.52 17.21
N MET A 70 1.92 -0.50 18.06
CA MET A 70 0.98 -1.62 17.88
C MET A 70 -0.11 -1.62 18.96
N ASN A 71 -0.23 -0.53 19.74
CA ASN A 71 -1.21 -0.41 20.82
C ASN A 71 -2.63 -0.24 20.24
N PRO A 72 -3.57 -1.18 20.52
CA PRO A 72 -4.96 -1.08 20.06
C PRO A 72 -5.69 0.20 20.52
N GLU A 73 -5.30 0.79 21.64
CA GLU A 73 -5.89 2.04 22.16
C GLU A 73 -5.56 3.25 21.28
N THR A 74 -4.53 3.13 20.43
CA THR A 74 -4.08 4.19 19.52
C THR A 74 -4.55 3.99 18.09
N ILE A 75 -5.50 3.07 17.86
CA ILE A 75 -6.10 2.86 16.54
C ILE A 75 -6.79 4.15 16.10
N GLU A 76 -6.51 4.56 14.87
CA GLU A 76 -7.04 5.78 14.26
C GLU A 76 -7.68 5.51 12.90
N SER A 77 -8.51 6.44 12.43
CA SER A 77 -9.15 6.42 11.11
C SER A 77 -8.17 6.13 9.99
N ASP A 78 -8.49 5.17 9.11
CA ASP A 78 -7.75 4.91 7.87
C ASP A 78 -8.52 5.20 6.59
N LEU A 79 -8.96 4.18 5.87
CA LEU A 79 -9.88 4.35 4.73
C LEU A 79 -11.26 4.83 5.19
N ALA A 80 -11.69 4.43 6.39
CA ALA A 80 -12.85 5.03 7.05
C ALA A 80 -12.44 6.37 7.68
N GLN A 81 -13.20 7.43 7.41
CA GLN A 81 -13.02 8.73 8.06
C GLN A 81 -13.67 8.76 9.46
N SER A 82 -14.76 8.03 9.63
CA SER A 82 -15.52 7.87 10.88
C SER A 82 -16.28 6.54 10.88
N TRP A 83 -16.80 6.15 12.04
CA TRP A 83 -17.71 5.02 12.18
C TRP A 83 -18.69 5.23 13.33
N ASP A 84 -19.85 4.61 13.21
CA ASP A 84 -20.89 4.56 14.24
C ASP A 84 -21.05 3.12 14.74
N THR A 85 -21.46 2.98 16.00
CA THR A 85 -21.68 1.69 16.65
C THR A 85 -23.06 1.66 17.29
N SER A 86 -23.81 0.58 17.08
CA SER A 86 -25.11 0.38 17.74
C SER A 86 -24.95 0.25 19.26
N GLN A 87 -26.04 0.46 20.01
CA GLN A 87 -26.03 0.37 21.49
C GLN A 87 -25.55 -1.00 21.99
N ASP A 88 -25.92 -2.08 21.29
CA ASP A 88 -25.48 -3.45 21.58
C ASP A 88 -24.06 -3.76 21.09
N GLN A 89 -23.42 -2.82 20.38
CA GLN A 89 -22.09 -2.91 19.75
C GLN A 89 -21.92 -4.08 18.77
N LEU A 90 -23.03 -4.60 18.25
CA LEU A 90 -23.03 -5.69 17.27
C LEU A 90 -23.12 -5.18 15.82
N THR A 91 -23.49 -3.92 15.60
CA THR A 91 -23.53 -3.30 14.28
C THR A 91 -22.56 -2.12 14.25
N TRP A 92 -21.63 -2.15 13.30
CA TRP A 92 -20.65 -1.10 13.04
C TRP A 92 -20.85 -0.57 11.63
N THR A 93 -20.98 0.75 11.49
CA THR A 93 -21.16 1.41 10.19
C THR A 93 -19.97 2.32 9.94
N PHE A 94 -19.18 2.04 8.91
CA PHE A 94 -17.99 2.77 8.53
C PHE A 94 -18.27 3.69 7.35
N HIS A 95 -17.87 4.96 7.47
CA HIS A 95 -17.98 5.97 6.43
C HIS A 95 -16.63 6.13 5.75
N LEU A 96 -16.54 5.83 4.46
CA LEU A 96 -15.30 5.80 3.70
C LEU A 96 -14.91 7.20 3.20
N ARG A 97 -13.60 7.42 3.08
CA ARG A 97 -13.06 8.55 2.32
C ARG A 97 -13.43 8.39 0.84
N LYS A 98 -13.88 9.48 0.23
CA LYS A 98 -14.11 9.54 -1.22
C LYS A 98 -12.82 9.90 -1.96
N GLY A 99 -12.70 9.46 -3.21
CA GLY A 99 -11.58 9.78 -4.10
C GLY A 99 -10.30 8.99 -3.85
N VAL A 100 -10.29 8.03 -2.92
CA VAL A 100 -9.11 7.18 -2.68
C VAL A 100 -8.91 6.28 -3.89
N GLN A 101 -7.72 6.34 -4.51
CA GLN A 101 -7.43 5.56 -5.70
C GLN A 101 -6.75 4.23 -5.34
N CYS A 102 -7.22 3.16 -5.93
CA CYS A 102 -6.44 1.94 -6.09
C CYS A 102 -5.22 2.24 -6.94
N ASN A 103 -4.06 1.80 -6.45
CA ASN A 103 -2.79 1.97 -7.14
C ASN A 103 -2.82 1.31 -8.54
N ASN A 104 -1.84 1.65 -9.39
CA ASN A 104 -1.65 1.06 -10.71
C ASN A 104 -2.87 1.18 -11.65
N GLY A 105 -3.70 2.21 -11.48
CA GLY A 105 -4.78 2.56 -12.41
C GLY A 105 -6.04 1.70 -12.28
N TYR A 106 -6.26 1.03 -11.15
CA TYR A 106 -7.45 0.18 -10.93
C TYR A 106 -8.72 0.94 -10.53
N GLY A 107 -8.66 2.28 -10.49
CA GLY A 107 -9.79 3.17 -10.26
C GLY A 107 -9.99 3.55 -8.79
N GLU A 108 -11.11 4.20 -8.49
CA GLU A 108 -11.45 4.62 -7.14
C GLU A 108 -11.89 3.43 -6.28
N LEU A 109 -11.41 3.38 -5.04
CA LEU A 109 -11.86 2.47 -3.99
C LEU A 109 -13.30 2.80 -3.59
N THR A 110 -14.13 1.78 -3.50
CA THR A 110 -15.53 1.91 -3.06
C THR A 110 -15.84 0.97 -1.89
N SER A 111 -17.05 1.09 -1.34
CA SER A 111 -17.62 0.12 -0.39
C SER A 111 -17.54 -1.33 -0.89
N ASP A 112 -17.65 -1.56 -2.20
CA ASP A 112 -17.62 -2.90 -2.79
C ASP A 112 -16.24 -3.55 -2.64
N ASP A 113 -15.16 -2.78 -2.72
CA ASP A 113 -13.80 -3.27 -2.50
C ASP A 113 -13.60 -3.69 -1.04
N VAL A 114 -14.16 -2.92 -0.09
CA VAL A 114 -14.14 -3.26 1.34
C VAL A 114 -14.94 -4.54 1.61
N VAL A 115 -16.18 -4.62 1.12
CA VAL A 115 -17.04 -5.79 1.28
C VAL A 115 -16.36 -7.03 0.70
N PHE A 116 -15.81 -6.92 -0.51
CA PHE A 116 -15.05 -7.98 -1.15
C PHE A 116 -13.86 -8.42 -0.30
N SER A 117 -13.07 -7.47 0.18
CA SER A 117 -11.85 -7.72 0.96
C SER A 117 -12.14 -8.44 2.27
N LEU A 118 -13.12 -7.96 3.04
CA LEU A 118 -13.43 -8.54 4.34
C LEU A 118 -14.14 -9.90 4.20
N LYS A 119 -14.95 -10.10 3.16
CA LYS A 119 -15.47 -11.44 2.83
C LYS A 119 -14.35 -12.40 2.48
N ARG A 120 -13.37 -11.94 1.70
CA ARG A 120 -12.18 -12.72 1.35
C ARG A 120 -11.32 -13.06 2.58
N ALA A 121 -11.14 -12.11 3.49
CA ALA A 121 -10.47 -12.33 4.77
C ALA A 121 -11.22 -13.33 5.66
N SER A 122 -12.56 -13.36 5.59
CA SER A 122 -13.39 -14.31 6.36
C SER A 122 -13.49 -15.72 5.78
N ASP A 123 -13.03 -15.95 4.53
CA ASP A 123 -13.12 -17.25 3.88
C ASP A 123 -11.90 -18.13 4.22
N PRO A 124 -12.06 -19.25 4.96
CA PRO A 124 -10.95 -20.14 5.33
C PRO A 124 -10.27 -20.83 4.14
N LYS A 125 -10.90 -20.85 2.96
CA LYS A 125 -10.28 -21.38 1.73
C LYS A 125 -9.33 -20.39 1.08
N ILE A 126 -9.47 -19.10 1.41
CA ILE A 126 -8.71 -18.02 0.79
C ILE A 126 -7.74 -17.40 1.79
N SER A 127 -8.17 -17.20 3.03
CA SER A 127 -7.41 -16.48 4.05
C SER A 127 -6.90 -17.36 5.18
N SER A 128 -5.63 -17.14 5.54
CA SER A 128 -5.03 -17.71 6.74
C SER A 128 -5.50 -17.05 8.05
N PHE A 129 -6.33 -16.00 7.96
CA PHE A 129 -6.79 -15.18 9.10
C PHE A 129 -8.31 -15.25 9.29
N SER A 130 -8.99 -16.17 8.61
CA SER A 130 -10.45 -16.28 8.63
C SER A 130 -11.05 -16.51 10.02
N SER A 131 -10.28 -17.11 10.94
CA SER A 131 -10.70 -17.33 12.33
C SER A 131 -11.00 -16.02 13.06
N ASP A 132 -10.31 -14.93 12.74
CA ASP A 132 -10.50 -13.63 13.37
C ASP A 132 -11.86 -13.01 13.01
N TYR A 133 -12.48 -13.52 11.94
CA TYR A 133 -13.76 -13.09 11.39
C TYR A 133 -14.92 -14.06 11.69
N ALA A 134 -14.70 -15.09 12.52
CA ALA A 134 -15.71 -16.15 12.78
C ALA A 134 -17.06 -15.61 13.30
N ASP A 135 -17.01 -14.49 14.02
CA ASP A 135 -18.18 -13.84 14.61
C ASP A 135 -18.88 -12.84 13.69
N VAL A 136 -18.35 -12.59 12.49
CA VAL A 136 -19.03 -11.76 11.49
C VAL A 136 -20.31 -12.47 11.02
N ALA A 137 -21.42 -11.75 11.09
CA ALA A 137 -22.74 -12.17 10.61
C ALA A 137 -22.97 -11.70 9.17
N SER A 138 -22.70 -10.42 8.88
CA SER A 138 -22.80 -9.86 7.53
C SER A 138 -21.84 -8.68 7.33
N ILE A 139 -21.48 -8.45 6.07
CA ILE A 139 -20.69 -7.31 5.60
C ILE A 139 -21.38 -6.80 4.34
N ASP A 140 -21.97 -5.61 4.44
CA ASP A 140 -22.88 -5.07 3.45
C ASP A 140 -22.47 -3.64 3.07
N ALA A 141 -22.49 -3.32 1.77
CA ALA A 141 -22.41 -1.95 1.29
C ALA A 141 -23.81 -1.36 1.31
N THR A 142 -24.05 -0.31 2.12
CA THR A 142 -25.36 0.37 2.16
C THR A 142 -25.43 1.49 1.13
N ASP A 143 -24.27 2.02 0.71
CA ASP A 143 -24.08 2.88 -0.45
C ASP A 143 -22.59 2.83 -0.86
N ALA A 144 -22.21 3.58 -1.91
CA ALA A 144 -20.86 3.54 -2.50
C ALA A 144 -19.70 3.89 -1.53
N ALA A 145 -19.98 4.58 -0.42
CA ALA A 145 -19.00 5.01 0.56
C ALA A 145 -19.37 4.61 2.00
N THR A 146 -20.32 3.69 2.19
CA THR A 146 -20.75 3.25 3.53
C THR A 146 -20.78 1.73 3.61
N VAL A 147 -20.11 1.18 4.62
CA VAL A 147 -20.03 -0.26 4.87
C VAL A 147 -20.57 -0.57 6.25
N GLN A 148 -21.52 -1.48 6.33
CA GLN A 148 -22.07 -2.00 7.58
C GLN A 148 -21.56 -3.41 7.84
N ILE A 149 -21.04 -3.62 9.05
CA ILE A 149 -20.59 -4.93 9.53
C ILE A 149 -21.45 -5.31 10.74
N LYS A 150 -22.05 -6.49 10.67
CA LYS A 150 -22.83 -7.07 11.79
C LYS A 150 -22.09 -8.25 12.37
N PHE A 151 -22.13 -8.39 13.69
CA PHE A 151 -21.52 -9.48 14.43
C PHE A 151 -22.56 -10.32 15.17
N LYS A 152 -22.34 -11.63 15.25
CA LYS A 152 -23.17 -12.58 16.02
C LYS A 152 -22.97 -12.39 17.53
N ARG A 153 -21.75 -12.05 17.92
CA ARG A 153 -21.31 -11.69 19.28
C ARG A 153 -20.16 -10.69 19.17
N ARG A 154 -19.90 -9.93 20.23
CA ARG A 154 -18.80 -8.96 20.23
C ARG A 154 -17.46 -9.70 20.15
N PRO A 155 -16.62 -9.46 19.12
CA PRO A 155 -15.27 -10.03 19.08
C PRO A 155 -14.37 -9.33 20.12
N PRO A 156 -13.21 -9.93 20.48
CA PRO A 156 -12.29 -9.33 21.45
C PRO A 156 -11.83 -7.91 21.09
N SER A 157 -11.70 -7.60 19.79
CA SER A 157 -11.45 -6.25 19.29
C SER A 157 -12.00 -6.10 17.87
N VAL A 158 -13.10 -5.38 17.69
CA VAL A 158 -13.67 -5.09 16.37
C VAL A 158 -12.71 -4.26 15.53
N LEU A 159 -12.17 -3.19 16.10
CA LEU A 159 -11.25 -2.32 15.37
C LEU A 159 -9.92 -3.02 15.06
N GLY A 160 -9.44 -3.88 15.96
CA GLY A 160 -8.18 -4.61 15.79
C GLY A 160 -8.15 -5.47 14.53
N ILE A 161 -9.22 -6.23 14.27
CA ILE A 161 -9.32 -7.08 13.08
C ILE A 161 -9.49 -6.28 11.78
N LEU A 162 -9.84 -4.98 11.86
CA LEU A 162 -10.06 -4.09 10.71
C LEU A 162 -8.91 -3.09 10.48
N THR A 163 -7.78 -3.29 11.18
CA THR A 163 -6.56 -2.48 11.00
C THR A 163 -5.86 -2.80 9.67
N ASN A 164 -4.89 -1.96 9.28
CA ASN A 164 -3.97 -2.18 8.16
C ASN A 164 -2.96 -3.32 8.42
N TYR A 165 -3.42 -4.46 8.93
CA TYR A 165 -2.62 -5.62 9.29
C TYR A 165 -3.36 -6.91 8.95
N GLN A 166 -2.65 -7.85 8.32
CA GLN A 166 -3.18 -9.17 7.92
C GLN A 166 -4.54 -9.08 7.21
N GLY A 167 -5.55 -9.79 7.71
CA GLY A 167 -6.91 -9.85 7.15
C GLY A 167 -7.58 -8.48 7.02
N GLY A 168 -7.23 -7.50 7.85
CA GLY A 168 -7.86 -6.19 7.85
C GLY A 168 -7.44 -5.28 6.69
N ASN A 169 -6.40 -5.66 5.94
CA ASN A 169 -5.99 -4.95 4.73
C ASN A 169 -7.07 -5.05 3.64
N ILE A 170 -7.41 -3.91 3.06
CA ILE A 170 -8.37 -3.81 1.95
C ILE A 170 -7.64 -3.92 0.62
N VAL A 171 -8.04 -4.89 -0.20
CA VAL A 171 -7.54 -5.13 -1.54
C VAL A 171 -8.48 -4.52 -2.59
N CYS A 172 -7.93 -4.15 -3.74
CA CYS A 172 -8.72 -3.62 -4.85
C CYS A 172 -9.35 -4.76 -5.65
N ARG A 173 -10.68 -4.90 -5.62
CA ARG A 173 -11.42 -6.05 -6.16
C ARG A 173 -11.10 -6.31 -7.63
N LYS A 174 -11.15 -5.26 -8.46
CA LYS A 174 -10.86 -5.36 -9.90
C LYS A 174 -9.46 -5.91 -10.17
N ALA A 175 -8.49 -5.59 -9.31
CA ALA A 175 -7.12 -6.10 -9.44
C ALA A 175 -7.04 -7.58 -9.06
N VAL A 176 -7.68 -7.98 -7.97
CA VAL A 176 -7.72 -9.40 -7.55
C VAL A 176 -8.39 -10.25 -8.63
N GLU A 177 -9.54 -9.81 -9.15
CA GLU A 177 -10.28 -10.54 -10.19
C GLU A 177 -9.50 -10.60 -11.51
N LYS A 178 -8.83 -9.53 -11.91
CA LYS A 178 -8.06 -9.48 -13.16
C LYS A 178 -6.76 -10.27 -13.10
N LEU A 179 -6.03 -10.19 -11.98
CA LEU A 179 -4.71 -10.79 -11.84
C LEU A 179 -4.79 -12.27 -11.41
N GLY A 180 -5.86 -12.68 -10.74
CA GLY A 180 -6.00 -14.06 -10.24
C GLY A 180 -4.80 -14.45 -9.38
N ASP A 181 -4.13 -15.54 -9.75
CA ASP A 181 -2.95 -16.05 -9.02
C ASP A 181 -1.75 -15.11 -9.08
N ASP A 182 -1.64 -14.23 -10.08
CA ASP A 182 -0.57 -13.24 -10.18
C ASP A 182 -0.72 -12.12 -9.15
N PHE A 183 -1.89 -12.00 -8.49
CA PHE A 183 -2.07 -11.06 -7.39
C PHE A 183 -1.05 -11.30 -6.26
N ARG A 184 -0.54 -12.53 -6.09
CA ARG A 184 0.49 -12.84 -5.09
C ARG A 184 1.82 -12.10 -5.32
N THR A 185 2.11 -11.62 -6.52
CA THR A 185 3.36 -10.91 -6.86
C THR A 185 3.12 -9.55 -7.49
N GLN A 186 1.87 -9.21 -7.81
CA GLN A 186 1.47 -7.94 -8.41
C GLN A 186 0.32 -7.28 -7.63
N ALA A 187 0.29 -7.50 -6.31
CA ALA A 187 -0.82 -7.09 -5.46
C ALA A 187 -1.08 -5.58 -5.53
N VAL A 188 -2.36 -5.20 -5.44
CA VAL A 188 -2.80 -3.79 -5.57
C VAL A 188 -3.61 -3.40 -4.34
N GLY A 189 -3.12 -2.37 -3.66
CA GLY A 189 -3.81 -1.69 -2.56
C GLY A 189 -3.95 -0.20 -2.82
N THR A 190 -4.18 0.55 -1.74
CA THR A 190 -4.40 2.00 -1.72
C THR A 190 -3.31 2.77 -0.95
N GLY A 191 -2.27 2.04 -0.53
CA GLY A 191 -1.21 2.53 0.34
C GLY A 191 -0.28 3.59 -0.27
N PRO A 192 0.66 4.10 0.54
CA PRO A 192 1.62 5.10 0.12
C PRO A 192 2.57 4.62 -0.97
N PHE A 193 2.77 3.32 -1.15
CA PHE A 193 3.60 2.77 -2.21
C PHE A 193 2.83 1.71 -3.03
N ALA A 194 3.15 1.63 -4.31
CA ALA A 194 2.62 0.64 -5.23
C ALA A 194 3.75 -0.26 -5.71
N ILE A 195 3.46 -1.53 -5.99
CA ILE A 195 4.45 -2.39 -6.65
C ILE A 195 4.71 -1.90 -8.07
N GLU A 196 5.99 -1.72 -8.39
CA GLU A 196 6.49 -1.42 -9.72
C GLU A 196 7.03 -2.69 -10.39
N GLN A 197 7.83 -3.47 -9.65
CA GLN A 197 8.46 -4.68 -10.19
C GLN A 197 8.74 -5.69 -9.09
N TYR A 198 8.61 -6.97 -9.42
CA TYR A 198 9.16 -8.08 -8.67
C TYR A 198 10.17 -8.84 -9.54
N THR A 199 11.38 -9.03 -9.00
CA THR A 199 12.44 -9.82 -9.63
C THR A 199 12.73 -11.03 -8.74
N PRO A 200 12.38 -12.26 -9.18
CA PRO A 200 12.53 -13.47 -8.38
C PRO A 200 13.94 -13.63 -7.78
N ASN A 201 13.98 -14.01 -6.52
CA ASN A 201 15.18 -14.24 -5.71
C ASN A 201 16.10 -13.02 -5.56
N GLN A 202 15.62 -11.83 -5.91
CA GLN A 202 16.44 -10.62 -5.89
C GLN A 202 15.77 -9.47 -5.15
N SER A 203 14.61 -9.01 -5.63
CA SER A 203 13.97 -7.83 -5.03
C SER A 203 12.50 -7.63 -5.39
N VAL A 204 11.83 -6.84 -4.55
CA VAL A 204 10.60 -6.12 -4.88
C VAL A 204 10.90 -4.64 -4.92
N THR A 205 10.55 -3.97 -6.02
CA THR A 205 10.63 -2.52 -6.13
C THR A 205 9.24 -1.91 -6.04
N LEU A 206 9.13 -0.94 -5.14
CA LEU A 206 7.92 -0.14 -4.95
C LEU A 206 8.15 1.30 -5.39
N VAL A 207 7.12 1.92 -5.96
CA VAL A 207 7.09 3.32 -6.36
C VAL A 207 6.10 4.10 -5.51
N ALA A 208 6.43 5.35 -5.18
CA ALA A 208 5.56 6.21 -4.40
C ALA A 208 4.22 6.50 -5.09
N ASN A 209 3.12 6.29 -4.36
CA ASN A 209 1.80 6.79 -4.73
C ASN A 209 1.76 8.31 -4.50
N LYS A 210 2.06 9.10 -5.54
CA LYS A 210 2.07 10.57 -5.43
C LYS A 210 0.69 11.18 -5.16
N SER A 211 -0.38 10.44 -5.39
CA SER A 211 -1.76 10.81 -5.06
C SER A 211 -2.28 10.16 -3.78
N TYR A 212 -1.39 9.66 -2.90
CA TYR A 212 -1.81 9.05 -1.65
C TYR A 212 -2.64 10.03 -0.80
N PHE A 213 -3.79 9.57 -0.31
CA PHE A 213 -4.80 10.44 0.32
C PHE A 213 -4.34 11.09 1.63
N ARG A 214 -3.20 10.66 2.20
CA ARG A 214 -2.57 11.28 3.38
C ARG A 214 -1.36 12.18 3.04
N GLY A 215 -1.14 12.44 1.75
CA GLY A 215 0.00 13.19 1.24
C GLY A 215 1.05 12.29 0.59
N ALA A 216 1.69 12.82 -0.46
CA ALA A 216 2.68 12.11 -1.24
C ALA A 216 3.88 11.68 -0.37
N PRO A 217 4.38 10.43 -0.51
CA PRO A 217 5.62 10.02 0.14
C PRO A 217 6.79 10.90 -0.29
N LYS A 218 7.68 11.18 0.68
CA LYS A 218 8.94 11.91 0.45
C LYS A 218 10.03 11.06 -0.21
N ILE A 219 9.91 9.74 -0.08
CA ILE A 219 10.73 8.74 -0.77
C ILE A 219 10.06 8.44 -2.10
N ASP A 220 10.82 8.32 -3.18
CA ASP A 220 10.29 8.08 -4.52
C ASP A 220 10.16 6.59 -4.83
N ARG A 221 11.14 5.78 -4.39
CA ARG A 221 11.14 4.32 -4.57
C ARG A 221 11.70 3.61 -3.35
N ILE A 222 11.23 2.38 -3.13
CA ILE A 222 11.80 1.45 -2.16
C ILE A 222 12.28 0.23 -2.94
N VAL A 223 13.56 -0.13 -2.82
CA VAL A 223 14.11 -1.36 -3.38
C VAL A 223 14.32 -2.34 -2.23
N TYR A 224 13.43 -3.32 -2.13
CA TYR A 224 13.43 -4.33 -1.08
C TYR A 224 14.14 -5.58 -1.54
N ARG A 225 15.37 -5.80 -1.08
CA ARG A 225 16.30 -6.82 -1.56
C ARG A 225 16.31 -8.04 -0.65
N TYR A 226 16.26 -9.21 -1.27
CA TYR A 226 16.33 -10.51 -0.61
C TYR A 226 17.78 -10.94 -0.47
N ILE A 227 18.30 -10.92 0.77
CA ILE A 227 19.70 -11.24 1.07
C ILE A 227 19.74 -12.14 2.32
N PRO A 228 19.67 -13.47 2.14
CA PRO A 228 19.60 -14.41 3.26
C PRO A 228 20.82 -14.37 4.20
N SER A 229 22.02 -14.19 3.62
CA SER A 229 23.28 -14.18 4.36
C SER A 229 23.41 -12.92 5.20
N ASP A 230 23.49 -13.07 6.53
CA ASP A 230 23.67 -11.95 7.45
C ASP A 230 24.97 -11.20 7.19
N ALA A 231 26.09 -11.92 7.01
CA ALA A 231 27.38 -11.31 6.70
C ALA A 231 27.34 -10.49 5.40
N THR A 232 26.58 -10.95 4.40
CA THR A 232 26.41 -10.22 3.14
C THR A 232 25.54 -8.98 3.32
N ARG A 233 24.47 -9.04 4.12
CA ARG A 233 23.67 -7.84 4.42
C ARG A 233 24.45 -6.83 5.24
N ASP A 234 25.18 -7.26 6.26
CA ASP A 234 26.00 -6.39 7.10
C ASP A 234 27.07 -5.67 6.28
N LEU A 235 27.72 -6.39 5.34
CA LEU A 235 28.65 -5.79 4.40
C LEU A 235 27.96 -4.76 3.48
N ALA A 236 26.81 -5.10 2.91
CA ALA A 236 26.04 -4.18 2.05
C ALA A 236 25.58 -2.92 2.81
N TYR A 237 25.23 -3.05 4.09
CA TYR A 237 24.82 -1.92 4.92
C TYR A 237 26.02 -1.03 5.25
N THR A 238 27.13 -1.62 5.72
CA THR A 238 28.34 -0.88 6.10
C THR A 238 29.04 -0.22 4.91
N SER A 239 28.88 -0.75 3.69
CA SER A 239 29.37 -0.13 2.45
C SER A 239 28.48 0.99 1.90
N GLY A 240 27.27 1.18 2.48
CA GLY A 240 26.28 2.14 2.01
C GLY A 240 25.46 1.69 0.79
N GLU A 241 25.49 0.40 0.45
CA GLU A 241 24.71 -0.18 -0.64
C GLU A 241 23.22 -0.37 -0.26
N ILE A 242 22.93 -0.57 1.03
CA ILE A 242 21.58 -0.56 1.59
C ILE A 242 21.45 0.43 2.75
N ASP A 243 20.30 1.07 2.86
CA ASP A 243 19.99 2.11 3.84
C ASP A 243 19.34 1.55 5.11
N LEU A 244 18.70 0.38 5.01
CA LEU A 244 18.06 -0.33 6.12
C LEU A 244 18.28 -1.83 5.98
N ILE A 245 18.50 -2.51 7.10
CA ILE A 245 18.75 -3.95 7.16
C ILE A 245 17.86 -4.60 8.21
N TYR A 246 17.33 -5.77 7.91
CA TYR A 246 16.78 -6.65 8.94
C TYR A 246 17.92 -7.21 9.79
N GLY A 247 18.07 -6.69 11.00
CA GLY A 247 19.09 -7.15 11.94
C GLY A 247 18.76 -8.51 12.54
N ARG A 248 19.69 -9.05 13.32
CA ARG A 248 19.36 -10.10 14.27
C ARG A 248 18.78 -9.44 15.51
N GLN A 249 17.77 -10.06 16.11
CA GLN A 249 17.42 -9.74 17.48
C GLN A 249 18.49 -10.42 18.34
N ASP A 250 19.43 -9.64 18.87
CA ASP A 250 20.40 -10.10 19.84
C ASP A 250 19.61 -10.77 20.98
N GLN A 251 19.89 -12.06 21.24
CA GLN A 251 19.42 -12.72 22.46
C GLN A 251 20.26 -12.17 23.61
N THR A 252 19.85 -11.02 24.15
CA THR A 252 20.32 -10.55 25.45
C THR A 252 19.66 -11.34 26.56
#